data_AF-A0AAV4C152-F1
#
_entry.id   AF-A0AAV4C152-F1
#
_cell.length_a   1.000
_cell.length_b   1.000
_cell.length_c   1.000
_cell.angle_alpha   90.00
_cell.angle_beta   90.00
_cell.angle_gamma   90.00
#
_symmetry.space_group_name_H-M   'P 1'
#
loop_
_entity.id
_entity.type
_entity.pdbx_description
1 polymer ?
#
loop_
_entity_poly.entity_id
_entity_poly.type
_entity_poly.pdbx_seq_one_letter_code
_entity_poly.pdbx_strand_id
1 'polypeptide(L)'
;MFERTEFTTRRGRVDRATLLKLYRTLVRSKLDYGSVVYVSAKKHVLRALDPIHHQGLRIALGAFRTLPIKSLYAEAGEPSLEHLRIKLAFNLVLKLKSLTHNPCHDAVF
;
A
#
# COMPACT_ATOMS: atom_id res chain seq x y z
N MET A 1 20.08 2.83 19.06
CA MET A 1 19.63 1.46 19.41
C MET A 1 18.81 0.88 18.26
N PHE A 2 19.39 0.79 17.05
CA PHE A 2 18.74 0.24 15.85
C PHE A 2 19.82 -0.25 14.88
N GLU A 3 20.79 -0.99 15.40
CA GLU A 3 21.78 -1.71 14.60
C GLU A 3 21.82 -3.15 15.10
N ARG A 4 21.93 -4.08 14.16
CA ARG A 4 21.88 -5.55 14.28
C ARG A 4 20.49 -6.19 14.20
N THR A 5 20.07 -6.44 12.97
CA THR A 5 19.55 -7.76 12.56
C THR A 5 20.03 -8.07 11.14
N GLU A 6 21.33 -8.32 11.02
CA GLU A 6 21.92 -9.06 9.91
C GLU A 6 21.83 -10.58 10.15
N PHE A 7 20.68 -11.12 10.54
CA PHE A 7 20.57 -12.57 10.74
C PHE A 7 19.14 -13.03 10.49
N THR A 8 18.82 -13.36 9.23
CA THR A 8 18.42 -14.69 8.74
C THR A 8 17.94 -14.55 7.29
N THR A 9 18.66 -15.13 6.33
CA THR A 9 18.10 -15.80 5.12
C THR A 9 19.28 -16.20 4.21
N ARG A 10 19.64 -17.47 4.28
CA ARG A 10 20.29 -18.15 3.15
C ARG A 10 19.23 -18.34 2.07
N ARG A 11 19.28 -17.53 0.99
CA ARG A 11 18.83 -17.80 -0.40
C ARG A 11 18.68 -16.47 -1.14
N GLY A 12 19.60 -16.20 -2.07
CA GLY A 12 19.58 -15.03 -2.97
C GLY A 12 19.95 -13.72 -2.27
N ARG A 13 21.07 -13.11 -2.64
CA ARG A 13 21.51 -11.79 -2.15
C ARG A 13 20.64 -10.70 -2.80
N VAL A 14 19.39 -10.57 -2.36
CA VAL A 14 18.45 -9.56 -2.85
C VAL A 14 18.37 -8.44 -1.82
N ASP A 15 18.74 -7.23 -2.21
CA ASP A 15 18.73 -6.08 -1.30
C ASP A 15 17.32 -5.72 -0.86
N ARG A 16 17.13 -5.39 0.41
CA ARG A 16 15.81 -5.00 0.98
C ARG A 16 15.15 -3.89 0.16
N ALA A 17 15.94 -2.94 -0.34
CA ALA A 17 15.48 -1.86 -1.20
C ALA A 17 14.91 -2.37 -2.54
N THR A 18 15.54 -3.38 -3.15
CA THR A 18 15.02 -3.99 -4.39
C THR A 18 13.75 -4.78 -4.13
N LEU A 19 13.65 -5.48 -3.00
CA LEU A 19 12.47 -6.24 -2.62
C LEU A 19 11.27 -5.32 -2.30
N LEU A 20 11.50 -4.20 -1.60
CA LEU A 20 10.50 -3.14 -1.41
C LEU A 20 10.07 -2.50 -2.73
N LYS A 21 11.01 -2.29 -3.66
CA LYS A 21 10.68 -1.78 -5.00
C LYS A 21 9.80 -2.75 -5.78
N LEU A 22 10.10 -4.05 -5.75
CA LEU A 22 9.28 -5.09 -6.37
C LEU A 22 7.88 -5.16 -5.76
N TYR A 23 7.79 -5.05 -4.44
CA TYR A 23 6.51 -4.97 -3.75
C TYR A 23 5.67 -3.76 -4.24
N ARG A 24 6.29 -2.59 -4.35
CA ARG A 24 5.64 -1.37 -4.86
C ARG A 24 5.18 -1.53 -6.31
N THR A 25 5.99 -2.14 -7.17
CA THR A 25 5.66 -2.26 -8.59
C THR A 25 4.63 -3.35 -8.90
N LEU A 26 4.60 -4.44 -8.13
CA LEU A 26 3.72 -5.58 -8.41
C LEU A 26 2.45 -5.57 -7.57
N VAL A 27 2.59 -5.50 -6.24
CA VAL A 27 1.45 -5.64 -5.33
C VAL A 27 0.75 -4.30 -5.17
N ARG A 28 1.52 -3.25 -4.86
CA ARG A 28 0.93 -1.93 -4.60
C ARG A 28 0.30 -1.33 -5.84
N SER A 29 0.91 -1.47 -7.01
CA SER A 29 0.32 -0.99 -8.28
C SER A 29 -1.08 -1.57 -8.55
N LYS A 30 -1.30 -2.85 -8.24
CA LYS A 30 -2.60 -3.52 -8.38
C LYS A 30 -3.61 -3.02 -7.36
N LEU A 31 -3.18 -2.82 -6.11
CA LEU A 31 -4.03 -2.26 -5.06
C LEU A 31 -4.45 -0.82 -5.40
N ASP A 32 -3.50 0.01 -5.84
CA ASP A 32 -3.73 1.40 -6.20
C ASP A 32 -4.67 1.51 -7.40
N TYR A 33 -4.50 0.67 -8.43
CA TYR A 33 -5.41 0.64 -9.58
C TYR A 33 -6.84 0.26 -9.17
N GLY A 34 -6.98 -0.79 -8.35
CA GLY A 34 -8.28 -1.24 -7.87
C GLY A 34 -8.97 -0.24 -6.93
N SER A 35 -8.23 0.69 -6.31
CA SER A 35 -8.76 1.56 -5.26
C SER A 35 -9.93 2.42 -5.71
N VAL A 36 -9.98 2.76 -7.00
CA VAL A 36 -11.07 3.55 -7.58
C VAL A 36 -12.41 2.81 -7.51
N VAL A 37 -12.38 1.48 -7.68
CA VAL A 37 -13.61 0.66 -7.75
C VAL A 37 -14.17 0.42 -6.36
N TYR A 38 -13.32 0.04 -5.40
CA TYR A 38 -13.76 -0.32 -4.06
C TYR A 38 -13.71 0.85 -3.06
N VAL A 39 -13.48 2.10 -3.51
CA VAL A 39 -13.42 3.29 -2.64
C VAL A 39 -14.68 3.42 -1.78
N SER A 40 -15.84 3.05 -2.32
CA SER A 40 -17.15 3.09 -1.66
C SER A 40 -17.52 1.80 -0.93
N ALA A 41 -16.64 0.78 -0.91
CA ALA A 41 -16.94 -0.51 -0.30
C ALA A 41 -16.96 -0.43 1.23
N LYS A 42 -17.71 -1.34 1.87
CA LYS A 42 -17.81 -1.41 3.34
C LYS A 42 -16.45 -1.77 3.96
N LYS A 43 -16.15 -1.15 5.11
CA LYS A 43 -14.88 -1.35 5.85
C LYS A 43 -14.54 -2.82 6.10
N HIS A 44 -15.52 -3.69 6.36
CA HIS A 44 -15.28 -5.11 6.60
C HIS A 44 -14.72 -5.84 5.38
N VAL A 45 -15.16 -5.49 4.16
CA VAL A 45 -14.65 -6.05 2.91
C VAL A 45 -13.23 -5.55 2.67
N LEU A 46 -12.99 -4.26 2.94
CA LEU A 46 -11.69 -3.63 2.77
C LEU A 46 -10.61 -4.17 3.72
N ARG A 47 -10.99 -4.67 4.89
CA ARG A 47 -10.08 -5.31 5.86
C ARG A 47 -9.45 -6.59 5.32
N ALA A 48 -10.07 -7.26 4.34
CA ALA A 48 -9.49 -8.45 3.73
C ALA A 48 -8.21 -8.14 2.93
N LEU A 49 -8.00 -6.87 2.52
CA LEU A 49 -6.81 -6.43 1.78
C LEU A 49 -5.62 -6.12 2.70
N ASP A 50 -5.86 -5.81 3.98
CA ASP A 50 -4.81 -5.43 4.92
C ASP A 50 -3.80 -6.56 5.18
N PRO A 51 -4.21 -7.84 5.37
CA PRO A 51 -3.27 -8.95 5.51
C PRO A 51 -2.33 -9.12 4.32
N ILE A 52 -2.83 -8.93 3.09
CA ILE A 52 -2.01 -9.04 1.86
C ILE A 52 -0.94 -7.94 1.86
N HIS A 53 -1.32 -6.72 2.23
CA HIS A 53 -0.42 -5.58 2.31
C HIS A 53 0.64 -5.77 3.40
N HIS A 54 0.25 -6.17 4.62
CA HIS A 54 1.17 -6.40 5.73
C HIS A 54 2.12 -7.56 5.44
N GLN A 55 1.61 -8.65 4.86
CA GLN A 55 2.44 -9.80 4.53
C GLN A 55 3.48 -9.46 3.45
N GLY A 56 3.08 -8.71 2.42
CA GLY A 56 4.01 -8.23 1.39
C GLY A 56 5.12 -7.36 1.97
N LEU A 57 4.80 -6.44 2.88
CA LEU A 57 5.79 -5.62 3.58
C LEU A 57 6.71 -6.46 4.49
N ARG A 58 6.17 -7.44 5.21
CA ARG A 58 6.98 -8.34 6.05
C ARG A 58 7.98 -9.14 5.24
N ILE A 59 7.57 -9.66 4.08
CA ILE A 59 8.46 -10.37 3.16
C ILE A 59 9.51 -9.42 2.59
N ALA A 60 9.10 -8.22 2.15
CA ALA A 60 10.00 -7.23 1.57
C ALA A 60 11.08 -6.73 2.55
N LEU A 61 10.72 -6.56 3.82
CA LEU A 61 11.63 -6.10 4.88
C LEU A 61 12.43 -7.24 5.54
N GLY A 62 11.99 -8.50 5.39
CA GLY A 62 12.51 -9.61 6.20
C GLY A 62 12.12 -9.49 7.68
N ALA A 63 11.00 -8.83 7.96
CA ALA A 63 10.53 -8.55 9.31
C ALA A 63 9.94 -9.79 10.01
N PHE A 64 10.18 -9.92 11.32
CA PHE A 64 9.54 -10.91 12.18
C PHE A 64 8.01 -10.91 12.03
N ARG A 65 7.39 -12.09 12.19
CA ARG A 65 5.92 -12.26 12.13
C ARG A 65 5.17 -11.47 13.23
N THR A 66 5.84 -11.15 14.33
CA THR A 66 5.27 -10.46 15.50
C THR A 66 5.46 -8.95 15.50
N LEU A 67 6.22 -8.38 14.54
CA LEU A 67 6.47 -6.94 14.49
C LEU A 67 5.14 -6.15 14.47
N PRO A 68 4.99 -5.12 15.31
CA PRO A 68 3.81 -4.26 15.31
C PRO A 68 3.62 -3.57 13.95
N ILE A 69 2.37 -3.46 13.50
CA ILE A 69 2.04 -2.89 12.18
C ILE A 69 2.52 -1.44 12.03
N LYS A 70 2.46 -0.65 13.12
CA LYS A 70 2.93 0.75 13.10
C LYS A 70 4.44 0.84 12.85
N SER A 71 5.23 -0.03 13.49
CA SER A 71 6.68 -0.12 13.27
C SER A 71 7.00 -0.59 11.85
N LEU A 72 6.21 -1.53 11.32
CA LEU A 72 6.35 -2.02 9.95
C LEU A 72 6.18 -0.90 8.92
N TYR A 73 5.20 -0.02 9.12
CA TYR A 73 4.98 1.14 8.25
C TYR A 73 6.11 2.16 8.33
N ALA A 74 6.61 2.45 9.54
CA ALA A 74 7.73 3.35 9.74
C ALA A 74 9.00 2.85 9.04
N GLU A 75 9.27 1.54 9.12
CA GLU A 75 10.45 0.93 8.50
C GLU A 75 10.32 0.80 6.97
N ALA A 76 9.12 0.48 6.46
CA ALA A 76 8.85 0.45 5.02
C ALA A 76 8.82 1.84 4.37
N GLY A 77 8.57 2.90 5.16
CA GLY A 77 8.26 4.24 4.68
C GLY A 77 6.93 4.29 3.93
N GLU A 78 5.95 3.48 4.37
CA GLU A 78 4.66 3.32 3.68
C GLU A 78 3.47 3.70 4.55
N PRO A 79 2.47 4.45 4.02
CA PRO A 79 1.23 4.71 4.74
C PRO A 79 0.34 3.47 4.72
N SER A 80 -0.61 3.41 5.66
CA SER A 80 -1.63 2.37 5.64
C SER A 80 -2.53 2.46 4.40
N LEU A 81 -3.13 1.32 4.01
CA LEU A 81 -4.03 1.26 2.86
C LEU A 81 -5.21 2.24 2.97
N GLU A 82 -5.74 2.48 4.16
CA GLU A 82 -6.81 3.45 4.36
C GLU A 82 -6.38 4.87 3.96
N HIS A 83 -5.23 5.34 4.46
CA HIS A 83 -4.71 6.66 4.09
C HIS A 83 -4.39 6.76 2.61
N LEU A 84 -3.86 5.69 2.03
CA LEU A 84 -3.56 5.63 0.61
C LEU A 84 -4.84 5.73 -0.24
N ARG A 85 -5.92 5.03 0.14
CA ARG A 85 -7.22 5.14 -0.54
C ARG A 85 -7.80 6.55 -0.44
N ILE A 86 -7.74 7.17 0.74
CA ILE A 86 -8.21 8.56 0.93
C ILE A 86 -7.44 9.50 0.02
N LYS A 87 -6.11 9.36 -0.04
CA LYS A 87 -5.25 10.15 -0.94
C LYS A 87 -5.62 9.95 -2.41
N LEU A 88 -5.81 8.70 -2.85
CA LEU A 88 -6.17 8.39 -4.23
C LEU A 88 -7.57 8.91 -4.58
N ALA A 89 -8.54 8.75 -3.70
CA ALA A 89 -9.90 9.28 -3.87
C ALA A 89 -9.89 10.81 -3.97
N PHE A 90 -9.14 11.48 -3.10
CA PHE A 90 -9.00 12.93 -3.12
C PHE A 90 -8.40 13.43 -4.45
N ASN A 91 -7.32 12.80 -4.91
CA ASN A 91 -6.70 13.13 -6.19
C ASN A 91 -7.66 12.92 -7.37
N LEU A 92 -8.46 11.86 -7.33
CA LEU A 92 -9.48 11.60 -8.35
C LEU A 92 -10.53 12.71 -8.37
N VAL A 93 -11.08 13.08 -7.21
CA VAL A 93 -12.07 14.16 -7.09
C VAL A 93 -11.52 15.49 -7.59
N LEU A 94 -10.28 15.84 -7.22
CA LEU A 94 -9.63 17.05 -7.74
C LEU A 94 -9.49 17.02 -9.26
N LYS A 95 -9.09 15.87 -9.82
CA LYS A 95 -8.95 15.70 -11.27
C LYS A 95 -10.30 15.82 -11.98
N LEU A 96 -11.37 15.23 -11.43
CA LEU A 96 -12.72 15.37 -11.96
C LEU A 96 -13.17 16.83 -11.94
N LYS A 97 -12.95 17.54 -10.83
CA LYS A 97 -13.28 18.96 -10.70
C LYS A 97 -12.53 19.85 -11.70
N SER A 98 -11.29 19.49 -12.05
CA SER A 98 -10.53 20.21 -13.09
C SER A 98 -10.97 19.90 -14.53
N LEU A 99 -11.69 18.79 -14.74
CA LEU A 99 -12.10 18.29 -16.06
C LEU A 99 -13.62 18.27 -16.16
N THR A 100 -14.20 19.46 -16.30
CA THR A 100 -15.65 19.69 -16.37
C THR A 100 -16.35 19.04 -17.58
N HIS A 101 -15.59 18.66 -18.63
CA HIS A 101 -16.11 17.95 -19.81
C HIS A 101 -16.12 16.40 -19.64
N ASN A 102 -15.60 15.86 -18.54
CA ASN A 102 -15.61 14.42 -18.34
C ASN A 102 -17.05 13.95 -18.02
N PRO A 103 -17.61 12.94 -18.70
CA PRO A 103 -18.93 12.40 -18.34
C PRO A 103 -19.06 11.93 -16.88
N CYS A 104 -17.95 11.59 -16.21
CA CYS A 104 -17.97 11.28 -14.77
C CYS A 104 -18.11 12.50 -13.86
N HIS A 105 -18.00 13.73 -14.37
CA HIS A 105 -18.17 14.95 -13.58
C HIS A 105 -19.63 15.07 -13.09
N ASP A 106 -20.60 14.95 -14.00
CA ASP A 106 -22.03 15.10 -13.71
C ASP A 106 -22.62 13.97 -12.88
N ALA A 107 -21.91 12.83 -12.79
CA ALA A 107 -22.32 11.71 -11.95
C ALA A 107 -21.87 11.85 -10.49
N VAL A 108 -20.88 12.70 -10.21
CA VAL A 108 -20.25 12.86 -8.89
C VAL A 108 -20.59 14.21 -8.25
N PHE A 109 -20.80 15.25 -9.06
CA PHE A 109 -21.20 16.61 -8.66
C PHE A 109 -22.59 16.94 -9.19
#